data_AF-A0A971IU38-F1
#
_entry.id   AF-A0A971IU38-F1
#
_cell.length_a   1.000
_cell.length_b   1.000
_cell.length_c   1.000
_cell.angle_alpha   90.00
_cell.angle_beta   90.00
_cell.angle_gamma   90.00
#
_symmetry.space_group_name_H-M   'P 1'
#
loop_
_entity.id
_entity.type
_entity.pdbx_description
1 polymer ?
#
loop_
_entity_poly.entity_id
_entity_poly.type
_entity_poly.pdbx_seq_one_letter_code
_entity_poly.pdbx_strand_id
1 'polypeptide(L)'
;MATAYFYELITKMTDSARDQDHIEVIIHSKPSIPDRTSYILGHSKDSPLKPMITVGKQLVEMGAELVAIPCITAHYFYDELLKGIEVPILNGITETANFLMQHNIKRAGLMATDGTIQSSLFQKELLKGNIKPVLPDEIEQQHVMDLIY
;
A
#
# COMPACT_ATOMS: atom_id res chain seq x y z
N MET A 1 -5.09 3.13 11.93
CA MET A 1 -4.53 1.87 12.47
C MET A 1 -3.41 1.27 11.63
N ALA A 2 -3.59 1.06 10.32
CA ALA A 2 -2.58 0.42 9.46
C ALA A 2 -1.15 0.98 9.62
N THR A 3 -0.98 2.31 9.70
CA THR A 3 0.33 2.95 9.92
C THR A 3 0.99 2.54 11.24
N ALA A 4 0.23 2.48 12.34
CA ALA A 4 0.78 2.09 13.64
C ALA A 4 1.20 0.61 13.63
N TYR A 5 0.37 -0.26 13.04
CA TYR A 5 0.69 -1.67 12.88
C TYR A 5 1.92 -1.89 11.97
N PHE A 6 2.05 -1.11 10.89
CA PHE A 6 3.23 -1.18 10.03
C PHE A 6 4.51 -0.81 10.78
N TYR A 7 4.49 0.24 11.62
CA TYR A 7 5.64 0.58 12.45
C TYR A 7 5.96 -0.52 13.48
N GLU A 8 4.93 -1.10 14.10
CA GLU A 8 5.10 -2.26 14.99
C GLU A 8 5.79 -3.43 14.28
N LEU A 9 5.40 -3.73 13.04
CA LEU A 9 6.04 -4.77 12.22
C LEU A 9 7.49 -4.43 11.90
N ILE A 10 7.80 -3.19 11.49
CA ILE A 10 9.19 -2.76 11.26
C ILE A 10 10.03 -3.03 12.51
N THR A 11 9.57 -2.61 13.68
CA THR A 11 10.28 -2.79 14.94
C THR A 11 10.47 -4.27 15.27
N LYS A 12 9.42 -5.09 15.13
CA LYS A 12 9.46 -6.53 15.43
C LYS A 12 10.29 -7.36 14.45
N MET A 13 10.41 -6.90 13.20
CA MET A 13 11.09 -7.62 12.13
C MET A 13 12.51 -7.11 11.85
N THR A 14 12.94 -6.06 12.55
CA THR A 14 14.34 -5.61 12.52
C THR A 14 15.17 -6.51 13.43
N ASP A 15 16.25 -7.08 12.91
CA ASP A 15 17.25 -7.79 13.72
C ASP A 15 18.09 -6.76 14.48
N SER A 16 17.74 -6.54 15.75
CA SER A 16 18.38 -5.54 16.63
C SER A 16 18.68 -6.14 18.01
N ALA A 17 19.81 -5.76 18.59
CA ALA A 17 20.18 -6.17 19.95
C ALA A 17 19.90 -5.08 21.00
N ARG A 18 19.76 -3.83 20.54
CA ARG A 18 19.52 -2.62 21.35
C ARG A 18 18.82 -1.55 20.50
N ASP A 19 18.30 -0.53 21.17
CA ASP A 19 17.52 0.54 20.55
C ASP A 19 18.23 1.21 19.35
N GLN A 20 19.53 1.43 19.43
CA GLN A 20 20.31 2.13 18.40
C GLN A 20 20.52 1.32 17.12
N ASP A 21 20.24 0.01 17.14
CA ASP A 21 20.36 -0.84 15.96
C ASP A 21 19.05 -0.85 15.14
N HIS A 22 17.97 -0.24 15.64
CA HIS A 22 16.72 -0.12 14.91
C HIS A 22 16.81 0.85 13.72
N ILE A 23 15.98 0.61 12.72
CA ILE A 23 15.81 1.50 11.57
C ILE A 23 15.24 2.84 12.06
N GLU A 24 15.86 3.95 11.67
CA GLU A 24 15.31 5.28 11.90
C GLU A 24 14.06 5.49 11.03
N VAL A 25 12.93 5.89 11.65
CA VAL A 25 11.65 6.02 10.95
C VAL A 25 11.01 7.37 11.27
N ILE A 26 10.61 8.08 10.22
CA ILE A 26 9.78 9.28 10.29
C ILE A 26 8.36 8.91 9.85
N ILE A 27 7.38 9.11 10.73
CA ILE A 27 5.98 8.77 10.45
C ILE A 27 5.15 10.05 10.26
N HIS A 28 4.58 10.22 9.07
CA HIS A 28 3.54 11.22 8.83
C HIS A 28 2.17 10.54 8.72
N SER A 29 1.40 10.55 9.81
CA SER A 29 0.01 10.05 9.82
C SER A 29 -0.96 11.18 9.45
N LYS A 30 -1.48 11.20 8.21
CA LYS A 30 -2.40 12.24 7.70
C LYS A 30 -3.77 11.66 7.31
N PRO A 31 -4.67 11.42 8.29
CA PRO A 31 -5.99 10.85 8.02
C PRO A 31 -6.90 11.79 7.21
N SER A 32 -6.55 13.07 7.07
CA SER A 32 -7.29 14.04 6.25
C SER A 32 -7.08 13.89 4.74
N ILE A 33 -6.24 12.95 4.28
CA ILE A 33 -6.13 12.62 2.85
C ILE A 33 -7.46 11.99 2.40
N PRO A 34 -8.07 12.49 1.30
CA PRO A 34 -9.32 11.95 0.76
C PRO A 34 -9.32 10.43 0.59
N ASP A 35 -10.51 9.83 0.63
CA ASP A 35 -10.67 8.38 0.46
C ASP A 35 -10.29 7.93 -0.96
N ARG A 36 -9.41 6.93 -1.03
CA ARG A 36 -8.85 6.46 -2.31
C ARG A 36 -9.89 5.69 -3.11
N THR A 37 -10.65 4.82 -2.46
CA THR A 37 -11.67 4.00 -3.12
C THR A 37 -12.76 4.89 -3.73
N SER A 38 -13.29 5.84 -2.95
CA SER A 38 -14.31 6.79 -3.38
C SER A 38 -13.87 7.62 -4.58
N TYR A 39 -12.62 8.09 -4.61
CA TYR A 39 -12.08 8.80 -5.77
C TYR A 39 -11.91 7.90 -7.00
N ILE A 40 -11.33 6.71 -6.83
CA ILE A 40 -11.09 5.76 -7.94
C ILE A 40 -12.41 5.30 -8.58
N LEU A 41 -13.45 5.08 -7.77
CA LEU A 41 -14.77 4.68 -8.23
C LEU A 41 -15.63 5.85 -8.72
N GLY A 42 -15.13 7.09 -8.64
CA GLY A 42 -15.85 8.28 -9.09
C GLY A 42 -16.99 8.72 -8.17
N HIS A 43 -17.08 8.17 -6.95
CA HIS A 43 -18.05 8.59 -5.93
C HIS A 43 -17.69 9.96 -5.33
N SER A 44 -16.41 10.35 -5.38
CA SER A 44 -15.93 11.68 -4.99
C SER A 44 -15.02 12.30 -6.05
N LYS A 45 -15.02 13.63 -6.12
CA LYS A 45 -14.09 14.42 -6.95
C LYS A 45 -12.82 14.83 -6.18
N ASP A 46 -12.76 14.57 -4.88
CA ASP A 46 -11.66 14.98 -4.02
C ASP A 46 -10.45 14.05 -4.24
N SER A 47 -9.46 14.52 -4.99
CA SER A 47 -8.28 13.72 -5.31
C SER A 47 -7.32 13.59 -4.12
N PRO A 48 -6.92 12.36 -3.76
CA PRO A 48 -5.92 12.13 -2.71
C PRO A 48 -4.48 12.40 -3.17
N LEU A 49 -4.25 12.47 -4.49
CA LEU A 49 -2.91 12.49 -5.08
C LEU A 49 -2.08 13.68 -4.60
N LYS A 50 -2.61 14.91 -4.71
CA LYS A 50 -1.86 16.12 -4.34
C LYS A 50 -1.48 16.12 -2.85
N PRO A 51 -2.42 15.86 -1.91
CA PRO A 51 -2.07 15.70 -0.50
C PRO A 51 -1.02 14.61 -0.24
N MET A 52 -1.07 13.48 -0.95
CA MET A 52 -0.09 12.39 -0.81
C MET A 52 1.30 12.81 -1.28
N ILE A 53 1.42 13.48 -2.44
CA ILE A 53 2.70 14.04 -2.91
C ILE A 53 3.25 15.04 -1.91
N THR A 54 2.40 15.94 -1.37
CA THR A 54 2.83 16.89 -0.34
C THR A 54 3.40 16.20 0.89
N VAL A 55 2.74 15.14 1.39
CA VAL A 55 3.26 14.36 2.53
C VAL A 55 4.58 13.69 2.18
N GLY A 56 4.70 13.09 1.00
CA GLY A 56 5.95 12.48 0.56
C GLY A 56 7.12 13.47 0.51
N LYS A 57 6.89 14.68 -0.03
CA LYS A 57 7.90 15.75 -0.03
C LYS A 57 8.28 16.20 1.38
N GLN A 58 7.30 16.34 2.28
CA GLN A 58 7.57 16.68 3.67
C GLN A 58 8.43 15.63 4.38
N LEU A 59 8.21 14.34 4.10
CA LEU A 59 9.08 13.28 4.64
C LEU A 59 10.51 13.39 4.10
N VAL A 60 10.69 13.67 2.80
CA VAL A 60 12.00 13.90 2.19
C VAL A 60 12.70 15.11 2.83
N GLU A 61 11.99 16.22 3.02
CA GLU A 61 12.52 17.42 3.69
C GLU A 61 12.95 17.14 5.15
N MET A 62 12.33 16.17 5.82
CA MET A 62 12.70 15.73 7.16
C MET A 62 13.88 14.73 7.17
N GLY A 63 14.38 14.32 6.00
CA GLY A 63 15.54 13.44 5.85
C GLY A 63 15.23 12.00 5.44
N ALA A 64 13.99 11.68 5.05
CA ALA A 64 13.67 10.33 4.57
C ALA A 64 14.33 10.04 3.20
N GLU A 65 15.11 8.96 3.13
CA GLU A 65 15.77 8.49 1.89
C GLU A 65 14.97 7.40 1.15
N LEU A 66 13.90 6.90 1.77
CA LEU A 66 13.00 5.87 1.23
C LEU A 66 11.60 6.09 1.80
N VAL A 67 10.56 5.96 0.97
CA VAL A 67 9.16 6.08 1.40
C VAL A 67 8.43 4.74 1.30
N ALA A 68 7.70 4.40 2.35
CA ALA A 68 6.77 3.28 2.38
C ALA A 68 5.35 3.77 2.67
N ILE A 69 4.35 3.22 1.96
CA ILE A 69 2.95 3.64 2.09
C ILE A 69 2.12 2.44 2.58
N PRO A 70 1.75 2.37 3.88
CA PRO A 70 0.97 1.26 4.42
C PRO A 70 -0.54 1.39 4.05
N CYS A 71 -0.82 1.52 2.75
CA CYS A 71 -2.15 1.55 2.16
C CYS A 71 -2.09 1.00 0.73
N ILE A 72 -2.70 -0.16 0.49
CA ILE A 72 -2.69 -0.80 -0.83
C ILE A 72 -3.37 0.05 -1.89
N THR A 73 -4.58 0.56 -1.62
CA THR A 73 -5.34 1.36 -2.59
C THR A 73 -4.61 2.64 -3.01
N ALA A 74 -3.73 3.17 -2.16
CA ALA A 74 -2.89 4.34 -2.48
C ALA A 74 -1.88 4.07 -3.60
N HIS A 75 -1.50 2.80 -3.83
CA HIS A 75 -0.60 2.40 -4.92
C HIS A 75 -1.26 2.48 -6.30
N TYR A 76 -2.57 2.77 -6.38
CA TYR A 76 -3.19 3.22 -7.62
C TYR A 76 -2.45 4.41 -8.25
N PHE A 77 -1.91 5.28 -7.41
CA PHE A 77 -1.20 6.50 -7.81
C PHE A 77 0.32 6.33 -7.87
N TYR A 78 0.83 5.10 -7.89
CA TYR A 78 2.26 4.82 -7.71
C TYR A 78 3.14 5.58 -8.73
N ASP A 79 2.77 5.57 -10.00
CA ASP A 79 3.53 6.22 -11.07
C ASP A 79 3.54 7.75 -10.92
N GLU A 80 2.43 8.36 -10.48
CA GLU A 80 2.35 9.78 -10.20
C GLU A 80 3.11 10.18 -8.93
N LEU A 81 3.12 9.32 -7.92
CA LEU A 81 3.89 9.52 -6.70
C LEU A 81 5.39 9.51 -6.98
N LEU A 82 5.87 8.57 -7.81
CA LEU A 82 7.28 8.53 -8.24
C LEU A 82 7.70 9.79 -9.01
N LYS A 83 6.79 10.43 -9.75
CA LYS A 83 7.07 11.70 -10.42
C LYS A 83 7.08 12.88 -9.46
N GLY A 84 6.41 12.77 -8.32
CA GLY A 84 6.20 13.85 -7.35
C GLY A 84 7.12 13.80 -6.14
N ILE A 85 7.75 12.66 -5.85
CA ILE A 85 8.57 12.41 -4.66
C ILE A 85 9.96 11.98 -5.13
N GLU A 86 11.00 12.64 -4.60
CA GLU A 86 12.36 12.57 -5.16
C GLU A 86 13.17 11.35 -4.69
N VAL A 87 12.64 10.60 -3.72
CA VAL A 87 13.25 9.39 -3.18
C VAL A 87 12.47 8.14 -3.61
N PRO A 88 13.09 6.95 -3.62
CA PRO A 88 12.39 5.73 -3.97
C PRO A 88 11.16 5.49 -3.09
N ILE A 89 10.14 4.87 -3.67
CA ILE A 89 8.92 4.45 -2.98
C ILE A 89 8.84 2.94 -3.07
N LEU A 90 8.69 2.25 -1.94
CA LEU A 90 8.45 0.81 -1.94
C LEU A 90 7.08 0.50 -2.53
N ASN A 91 7.03 -0.40 -3.51
CA ASN A 91 5.78 -0.90 -4.05
C ASN A 91 5.34 -2.17 -3.31
N GLY A 92 4.45 -2.02 -2.33
CA GLY A 92 3.97 -3.14 -1.53
C GLY A 92 3.27 -4.24 -2.35
N ILE A 93 2.70 -3.92 -3.51
CA ILE A 93 2.04 -4.89 -4.39
C ILE A 93 3.08 -5.77 -5.09
N THR A 94 4.08 -5.14 -5.71
CA THR A 94 5.16 -5.86 -6.41
C THR A 94 5.98 -6.69 -5.43
N GLU A 95 6.33 -6.15 -4.26
CA GLU A 95 7.06 -6.90 -3.23
C GLU A 95 6.27 -8.12 -2.74
N THR A 96 4.94 -7.98 -2.55
CA THR A 96 4.09 -9.12 -2.19
C THR A 96 4.05 -10.18 -3.29
N ALA A 97 3.93 -9.77 -4.56
CA ALA A 97 3.94 -10.72 -5.68
C ALA A 97 5.29 -11.44 -5.79
N ASN A 98 6.40 -10.73 -5.63
CA ASN A 98 7.76 -11.28 -5.61
C ASN A 98 7.92 -12.31 -4.50
N PHE A 99 7.47 -11.99 -3.29
CA PHE A 99 7.50 -12.91 -2.16
C PHE A 99 6.75 -14.21 -2.46
N LEU A 100 5.52 -14.11 -2.99
CA LEU A 100 4.73 -15.30 -3.35
C LEU A 100 5.39 -16.14 -4.45
N MET A 101 6.01 -15.50 -5.44
CA MET A 101 6.76 -16.20 -6.50
C MET A 101 7.94 -16.97 -5.94
N GLN A 102 8.75 -16.36 -5.08
CA GLN A 102 9.91 -16.98 -4.43
C GLN A 102 9.51 -18.22 -3.62
N HIS A 103 8.27 -18.23 -3.10
CA HIS A 103 7.70 -19.35 -2.34
C HIS A 103 6.89 -20.33 -3.21
N ASN A 104 7.01 -20.24 -4.54
CA ASN A 104 6.35 -21.13 -5.50
C ASN A 104 4.81 -21.16 -5.40
N ILE A 105 4.20 -20.11 -4.86
CA ILE A 105 2.74 -20.00 -4.78
C ILE A 105 2.16 -19.85 -6.19
N LYS A 106 1.09 -20.58 -6.50
CA LYS A 106 0.44 -20.57 -7.83
C LYS A 106 -0.95 -19.95 -7.85
N ARG A 107 -1.56 -19.79 -6.68
CA ARG A 107 -2.90 -19.20 -6.51
C ARG A 107 -2.92 -18.39 -5.24
N ALA A 108 -3.47 -17.18 -5.28
CA ALA A 108 -3.58 -16.31 -4.11
C ALA A 108 -5.00 -15.75 -4.00
N GLY A 109 -5.63 -15.93 -2.85
CA GLY A 109 -6.90 -15.27 -2.52
C GLY A 109 -6.67 -13.78 -2.25
N LEU A 110 -7.46 -12.90 -2.86
CA LEU A 110 -7.34 -11.46 -2.71
C LEU A 110 -8.57 -10.89 -1.99
N MET A 111 -8.39 -10.53 -0.72
CA MET A 111 -9.38 -9.80 0.06
C MET A 111 -8.90 -8.35 0.18
N ALA A 112 -9.52 -7.44 -0.56
CA ALA A 112 -9.13 -6.05 -0.62
C ALA A 112 -10.34 -5.14 -0.90
N THR A 113 -10.17 -3.83 -0.74
CA THR A 113 -11.24 -2.87 -1.01
C THR A 113 -11.70 -2.92 -2.47
N ASP A 114 -12.93 -2.49 -2.74
CA ASP A 114 -13.47 -2.40 -4.10
C ASP A 114 -12.56 -1.59 -5.04
N GLY A 115 -12.01 -0.48 -4.55
CA GLY A 115 -11.07 0.34 -5.32
C GLY A 115 -9.83 -0.46 -5.76
N THR A 116 -9.35 -1.38 -4.92
CA THR A 116 -8.21 -2.27 -5.23
C THR A 116 -8.60 -3.35 -6.24
N ILE A 117 -9.75 -4.00 -6.03
CA ILE A 117 -10.25 -5.06 -6.90
C ILE A 117 -10.53 -4.51 -8.30
N GLN A 118 -11.29 -3.41 -8.41
CA GLN A 118 -11.71 -2.84 -9.69
C GLN A 118 -10.55 -2.23 -10.49
N SER A 119 -9.56 -1.63 -9.82
CA SER A 119 -8.35 -1.13 -10.50
C SER A 119 -7.38 -2.24 -10.96
N SER A 120 -7.64 -3.48 -10.54
CA SER A 120 -6.84 -4.67 -10.87
C SER A 120 -5.37 -4.56 -10.46
N LEU A 121 -5.09 -3.83 -9.38
CA LEU A 121 -3.72 -3.54 -8.93
C LEU A 121 -2.92 -4.81 -8.64
N PHE A 122 -3.43 -5.65 -7.76
CA PHE A 122 -2.79 -6.93 -7.41
C PHE A 122 -2.90 -7.96 -8.53
N GLN A 123 -4.05 -8.03 -9.21
CA GLN A 123 -4.28 -9.02 -10.25
C GLN A 123 -3.25 -8.91 -11.38
N LYS A 124 -2.91 -7.68 -11.80
CA LYS A 124 -1.88 -7.44 -12.83
C LYS A 124 -0.51 -7.95 -12.39
N GLU A 125 -0.07 -7.61 -11.18
CA GLU A 125 1.25 -8.02 -10.66
C GLU A 125 1.33 -9.53 -10.40
N LEU A 126 0.28 -10.14 -9.83
CA LEU A 126 0.22 -11.58 -9.60
C LEU A 126 0.27 -12.38 -10.93
N LEU A 127 -0.45 -11.92 -11.95
CA LEU A 127 -0.44 -12.57 -13.27
C LEU A 127 0.93 -12.48 -13.94
N LYS A 128 1.67 -11.37 -13.81
CA LYS A 128 3.07 -11.28 -14.28
C LYS A 128 3.95 -12.36 -13.63
N GLY A 129 3.65 -12.71 -12.39
CA GLY A 129 4.33 -13.78 -11.65
C GLY A 129 3.80 -15.19 -11.89
N ASN A 130 2.90 -15.40 -12.85
CA ASN A 130 2.21 -16.68 -13.07
C ASN A 130 1.45 -17.18 -11.83
N ILE A 131 0.93 -16.26 -11.01
CA ILE A 131 0.09 -16.53 -9.85
C ILE A 131 -1.35 -16.19 -10.23
N LYS A 132 -2.26 -17.17 -10.15
CA LYS A 132 -3.67 -16.92 -10.42
C LYS A 132 -4.33 -16.19 -9.23
N PRO A 133 -4.80 -14.95 -9.38
CA PRO A 133 -5.61 -14.31 -8.36
C PRO A 133 -6.97 -15.04 -8.24
N VAL A 134 -7.43 -15.22 -7.02
CA VAL A 134 -8.76 -15.74 -6.68
C VAL A 134 -9.49 -14.62 -5.95
N LEU A 135 -10.57 -14.13 -6.54
CA LEU A 135 -11.36 -13.03 -6.00
C LEU A 135 -12.59 -13.60 -5.28
N PRO A 136 -13.07 -12.93 -4.21
CA PRO A 136 -14.39 -13.20 -3.66
C PRO A 136 -15.48 -12.95 -4.72
N ASP A 137 -16.61 -13.62 -4.58
CA ASP A 137 -17.82 -13.24 -5.31
C ASP A 137 -18.43 -11.93 -4.77
N GLU A 138 -19.52 -11.46 -5.37
CA GLU A 138 -20.14 -10.18 -4.99
C GLU A 138 -20.61 -10.14 -3.52
N ILE A 139 -21.11 -11.27 -2.99
CA ILE A 139 -21.60 -11.35 -1.60
C ILE A 139 -20.42 -11.41 -0.64
N GLU A 140 -19.43 -12.23 -0.96
CA GLU A 140 -18.19 -12.32 -0.18
C GLU A 140 -17.43 -10.99 -0.15
N GLN A 141 -17.42 -10.24 -1.26
CA GLN A 141 -16.78 -8.93 -1.35
C GLN A 141 -17.49 -7.89 -0.47
N GLN A 142 -18.82 -7.95 -0.34
CA GLN A 142 -19.55 -7.09 0.61
C GLN A 142 -19.10 -7.35 2.05
N HIS A 143 -18.97 -8.63 2.45
CA HIS A 143 -18.44 -8.96 3.78
C HIS A 143 -16.99 -8.48 3.98
N VAL A 144 -16.14 -8.55 2.94
CA VAL A 144 -14.78 -8.00 3.00
C VAL A 144 -14.80 -6.49 3.22
N MET A 145 -15.67 -5.76 2.53
CA MET A 145 -15.82 -4.31 2.72
C MET A 145 -16.30 -3.96 4.13
N ASP A 146 -17.29 -4.69 4.66
CA ASP A 146 -17.80 -4.50 6.03
C ASP A 146 -16.74 -4.78 7.11
N LEU A 147 -15.76 -5.64 6.85
CA LEU A 147 -14.65 -5.89 7.78
C LEU A 147 -13.57 -4.80 7.76
N ILE A 148 -13.44 -4.08 6.65
CA ILE A 148 -12.41 -3.05 6.46
C ILE A 148 -12.84 -1.71 7.06
N TYR A 149 -14.15 -1.39 7.04
CA TYR A 149 -14.73 -0.13 7.50
C TYR A 149 -15.41 -0.27 8.87
#